data_AF-A0A3M2AD60-F1
#
_entry.id   AF-A0A3M2AD60-F1
#
_cell.length_a   1.000
_cell.length_b   1.000
_cell.length_c   1.000
_cell.angle_alpha   90.00
_cell.angle_beta   90.00
_cell.angle_gamma   90.00
#
_symmetry.space_group_name_H-M   'P 1'
#
loop_
_entity.id
_entity.type
_entity.pdbx_description
1 polymer ?
#
loop_
_entity_poly.entity_id
_entity_poly.type
_entity_poly.pdbx_seq_one_letter_code
_entity_poly.pdbx_strand_id
1 'polypeptide(L)'
;SFWRYNIPGRPFLPPALGILFYAGIGLALWQVFRPEKRPFTAAASLLALLWLGGGLAPVLITGPDLAVTQAIGLQPVLYLFPALALDRLTHFTWGKQIVPWLAIGLYGLTALFTVRDYFFVWANHPEVRVQYETTMVTALQFVANQPEPTTAVSTITPAPFHSPAIARLIPDVPVNDLRWFDARASLLIPRAPIVRLIIPGFTPIAPELRPYLEMATLTHTIPMRPDDLDRPIWIYEMDTNAAQTAWLDNFLWPDGLSAPVWIGDNLQFLGYVLSETAVRPGDTVALITWWQVERPLPNAVLFTHLLAQNGRPLAQTDRLDAPGALWQRGDWLIQLHLLTIPANTPAGQYPLVTGLYTNPDGLSPQPRLPITANHKPTGDTITLTTLTVTP
;
A
#
# COMPACT_ATOMS: atom_id res chain seq x y z
N SER A 1 11.12 -0.64 7.96
CA SER A 1 11.46 0.77 8.19
C SER A 1 11.52 1.02 9.69
N PHE A 2 12.60 1.67 10.14
CA PHE A 2 12.83 1.98 11.56
C PHE A 2 12.05 3.21 12.05
N TRP A 3 11.48 3.99 11.14
CA TRP A 3 10.77 5.23 11.46
C TRP A 3 9.29 5.03 11.80
N ARG A 4 8.70 3.86 11.53
CA ARG A 4 7.23 3.66 11.70
C ARG A 4 6.72 3.91 13.10
N TYR A 5 7.49 3.45 14.09
CA TYR A 5 7.05 3.41 15.48
C TYR A 5 8.02 4.14 16.42
N ASN A 6 9.18 4.60 15.94
CA ASN A 6 10.16 5.32 16.75
C ASN A 6 11.14 6.14 15.88
N ILE A 7 11.98 6.95 16.52
CA ILE A 7 13.14 7.60 15.92
C ILE A 7 14.34 6.65 16.03
N PRO A 8 15.02 6.29 14.93
CA PRO A 8 16.19 5.40 14.96
C PRO A 8 17.29 5.93 15.88
N GLY A 9 17.89 5.03 16.67
CA GLY A 9 18.98 5.37 17.60
C GLY A 9 18.52 6.11 18.86
N ARG A 10 17.23 6.47 18.99
CA ARG A 10 16.71 7.09 20.21
C ARG A 10 16.45 6.04 21.30
N PRO A 11 17.04 6.16 22.50
CA PRO A 11 16.76 5.25 23.61
C PRO A 11 15.35 5.48 24.16
N PHE A 12 14.74 4.43 24.76
CA PHE A 12 13.44 4.54 25.44
C PHE A 12 13.43 5.58 26.56
N LEU A 13 14.54 5.67 27.32
CA LEU A 13 14.76 6.68 28.34
C LEU A 13 15.94 7.58 27.94
N PRO A 14 15.80 8.92 28.02
CA PRO A 14 16.94 9.83 27.90
C PRO A 14 18.05 9.48 28.91
N PRO A 15 19.33 9.82 28.64
CA PRO A 15 20.46 9.38 29.46
C PRO A 15 20.31 9.60 30.97
N ALA A 16 19.81 10.77 31.38
CA ALA A 16 19.58 11.08 32.80
C ALA A 16 18.50 10.18 33.44
N LEU A 17 17.39 9.96 32.75
CA LEU A 17 16.35 9.02 33.20
C LEU A 17 16.84 7.57 33.14
N GLY A 18 17.70 7.22 32.19
CA GLY A 18 18.35 5.91 32.11
C GLY A 18 19.24 5.63 33.32
N ILE A 19 20.03 6.60 33.76
CA ILE A 19 20.84 6.47 34.99
C ILE A 19 19.94 6.26 36.22
N LEU A 20 18.90 7.08 36.36
CA LEU A 20 17.94 6.94 37.45
C LEU A 20 17.17 5.62 37.40
N PHE A 21 16.86 5.12 36.20
CA PHE A 21 16.23 3.81 36.00
C PHE A 21 17.12 2.69 36.53
N TYR A 22 18.39 2.63 36.11
CA TYR A 22 19.32 1.60 36.62
C TYR A 22 19.59 1.75 38.13
N ALA A 23 19.68 2.97 38.65
CA ALA A 23 19.77 3.22 40.08
C ALA A 23 18.53 2.71 40.83
N GLY A 24 17.34 2.95 40.27
CA GLY A 24 16.06 2.46 40.78
C GLY A 24 15.96 0.95 40.78
N ILE A 25 16.42 0.28 39.72
CA ILE A 25 16.53 -1.20 39.69
C ILE A 25 17.45 -1.69 40.81
N GLY A 26 18.62 -1.07 40.99
CA GLY A 26 19.54 -1.42 42.07
C GLY A 26 18.92 -1.26 43.46
N LEU A 27 18.16 -0.18 43.67
CA LEU A 27 17.42 0.05 44.91
C LEU A 27 16.30 -0.97 45.12
N ALA A 28 15.54 -1.29 44.08
CA ALA A 28 14.47 -2.30 44.12
C ALA A 28 15.05 -3.68 44.49
N LEU A 29 16.14 -4.10 43.84
CA LEU A 29 16.85 -5.34 44.16
C LEU A 29 17.34 -5.35 45.62
N TRP A 30 17.97 -4.26 46.07
CA TRP A 30 18.45 -4.14 47.45
C TRP A 30 17.32 -4.24 48.49
N GLN A 31 16.14 -3.70 48.19
CA GLN A 31 14.96 -3.80 49.04
C GLN A 31 14.39 -5.22 49.10
N VAL A 32 14.38 -5.95 47.96
CA VAL A 32 13.93 -7.36 47.90
C VAL A 32 14.79 -8.24 48.80
N PHE A 33 16.11 -8.02 48.84
CA PHE A 33 17.03 -8.80 49.70
C PHE A 33 17.07 -8.34 51.16
N ARG A 34 16.25 -7.37 51.58
CA ARG A 34 16.14 -6.92 52.99
C ARG A 34 14.67 -6.84 53.46
N PRO A 35 13.91 -7.95 53.38
CA PRO A 35 12.48 -7.93 53.66
C PRO A 35 12.15 -7.64 55.14
N GLU A 36 13.04 -8.03 56.06
CA GLU A 36 12.83 -7.96 57.51
C GLU A 36 12.51 -6.56 58.04
N LYS A 37 13.02 -5.51 57.39
CA LYS A 37 12.83 -4.12 57.84
C LYS A 37 11.59 -3.45 57.27
N ARG A 38 11.14 -3.87 56.07
CA ARG A 38 10.03 -3.25 55.30
C ARG A 38 9.38 -4.28 54.35
N PRO A 39 8.53 -5.19 54.85
CA PRO A 39 8.03 -6.31 54.06
C PRO A 39 7.16 -5.87 52.87
N PHE A 40 6.31 -4.86 53.04
CA PHE A 40 5.48 -4.32 51.95
C PHE A 40 6.32 -3.68 50.84
N THR A 41 7.38 -2.93 51.18
CA THR A 41 8.27 -2.31 50.19
C THR A 41 9.05 -3.37 49.41
N ALA A 42 9.50 -4.44 50.08
CA ALA A 42 10.17 -5.55 49.42
C ALA A 42 9.24 -6.27 48.43
N ALA A 43 7.98 -6.53 48.81
CA ALA A 43 6.98 -7.13 47.94
C ALA A 43 6.64 -6.24 46.72
N ALA A 44 6.47 -4.93 46.93
CA ALA A 44 6.20 -3.98 45.85
C ALA A 44 7.37 -3.90 44.84
N SER A 45 8.60 -3.87 45.34
CA SER A 45 9.81 -3.86 44.49
C SER A 45 10.01 -5.18 43.75
N LEU A 46 9.69 -6.32 44.36
CA LEU A 46 9.67 -7.61 43.67
C LEU A 46 8.63 -7.60 42.55
N LEU A 47 7.41 -7.12 42.82
CA LEU A 47 6.36 -7.03 41.81
C LEU A 47 6.77 -6.12 40.64
N ALA A 48 7.38 -4.96 40.92
CA ALA A 48 7.88 -4.06 39.87
C ALA A 48 8.97 -4.72 39.01
N LEU A 49 9.91 -5.46 39.61
CA LEU A 49 10.93 -6.19 38.86
C LEU A 49 10.34 -7.31 38.00
N LEU A 50 9.38 -8.06 38.54
CA LEU A 50 8.66 -9.10 37.79
C LEU A 50 7.83 -8.51 36.65
N TRP A 51 7.17 -7.37 36.86
CA TRP A 51 6.46 -6.66 35.80
C TRP A 51 7.42 -6.18 34.71
N LEU A 52 8.58 -5.62 35.07
CA LEU A 52 9.58 -5.22 34.07
C LEU A 52 10.01 -6.41 33.20
N GLY A 53 10.31 -7.57 33.81
CA GLY A 53 10.65 -8.79 33.09
C GLY A 53 9.50 -9.34 32.25
N GLY A 54 8.29 -9.41 32.82
CA GLY A 54 7.09 -9.89 32.13
C GLY A 54 6.68 -9.00 30.95
N GLY A 55 6.83 -7.68 31.07
CA GLY A 55 6.57 -6.73 30.00
C GLY A 55 7.58 -6.80 28.85
N LEU A 56 8.79 -7.31 29.10
CA LEU A 56 9.82 -7.57 28.08
C LEU A 56 9.68 -8.96 27.43
N ALA A 57 8.94 -9.89 28.05
CA ALA A 57 8.85 -11.27 27.59
C ALA A 57 8.38 -11.42 26.13
N PRO A 58 7.39 -10.66 25.61
CA PRO A 58 7.02 -10.76 24.21
C PRO A 58 8.19 -10.48 23.26
N VAL A 59 8.98 -9.43 23.53
CA VAL A 59 10.14 -9.05 22.72
C VAL A 59 11.23 -10.11 22.71
N LEU A 60 11.44 -10.79 23.84
CA LEU A 60 12.42 -11.88 23.93
C LEU A 60 12.03 -13.08 23.05
N ILE A 61 10.74 -13.26 22.77
CA ILE A 61 10.21 -14.36 21.94
C ILE A 61 10.22 -13.97 20.46
N THR A 62 9.78 -12.75 20.14
CA THR A 62 9.53 -12.28 18.77
C THR A 62 10.73 -11.59 18.12
N GLY A 63 11.73 -11.19 18.90
CA GLY A 63 12.92 -10.50 18.44
C GLY A 63 12.85 -8.97 18.53
N PRO A 64 13.99 -8.28 18.34
CA PRO A 64 14.14 -6.86 18.59
C PRO A 64 13.41 -5.95 17.57
N ASP A 65 13.09 -6.45 16.37
CA ASP A 65 12.53 -5.63 15.29
C ASP A 65 11.15 -5.06 15.59
N LEU A 66 10.39 -5.73 16.47
CA LEU A 66 9.06 -5.32 16.92
C LEU A 66 9.05 -4.88 18.40
N ALA A 67 10.24 -4.64 18.97
CA ALA A 67 10.38 -4.35 20.39
C ALA A 67 9.51 -3.16 20.84
N VAL A 68 9.42 -2.11 20.03
CA VAL A 68 8.68 -0.88 20.42
C VAL A 68 7.17 -1.12 20.59
N THR A 69 6.57 -2.01 19.79
CA THR A 69 5.13 -2.32 19.88
C THR A 69 4.85 -3.45 20.86
N GLN A 70 5.74 -4.43 20.95
CA GLN A 70 5.53 -5.64 21.74
C GLN A 70 5.98 -5.52 23.19
N ALA A 71 6.84 -4.55 23.50
CA ALA A 71 7.20 -4.23 24.89
C ALA A 71 6.19 -3.30 25.57
N ILE A 72 5.03 -3.01 24.97
CA ILE A 72 4.07 -2.01 25.50
C ILE A 72 3.66 -2.28 26.96
N GLY A 73 3.66 -3.55 27.38
CA GLY A 73 3.36 -3.97 28.75
C GLY A 73 4.34 -3.44 29.81
N LEU A 74 5.57 -3.04 29.44
CA LEU A 74 6.55 -2.48 30.38
C LEU A 74 6.38 -0.98 30.63
N GLN A 75 5.58 -0.26 29.82
CA GLN A 75 5.49 1.21 29.89
C GLN A 75 5.16 1.74 31.30
N PRO A 76 4.18 1.18 32.05
CA PRO A 76 3.84 1.73 33.36
C PRO A 76 4.95 1.55 34.39
N VAL A 77 5.64 0.40 34.38
CA VAL A 77 6.69 0.08 35.36
C VAL A 77 8.02 0.76 35.05
N LEU A 78 8.28 1.11 33.79
CA LEU A 78 9.51 1.76 33.33
C LEU A 78 9.81 3.05 34.12
N TYR A 79 8.79 3.84 34.43
CA TYR A 79 8.94 5.12 35.14
C TYR A 79 8.92 4.99 36.66
N LEU A 80 8.56 3.82 37.22
CA LEU A 80 8.63 3.60 38.67
C LEU A 80 10.07 3.59 39.18
N PHE A 81 11.03 3.06 38.41
CA PHE A 81 12.43 2.98 38.85
C PHE A 81 13.11 4.36 38.92
N PRO A 82 13.01 5.26 37.92
CA PRO A 82 13.48 6.62 38.07
C PRO A 82 12.84 7.35 39.25
N ALA A 83 11.54 7.15 39.48
CA ALA A 83 10.83 7.74 40.61
C ALA A 83 11.38 7.23 41.95
N LEU A 84 11.65 5.92 42.08
CA LEU A 84 12.26 5.32 43.27
C LEU A 84 13.65 5.89 43.57
N ALA A 85 14.47 6.11 42.52
CA ALA A 85 15.78 6.72 42.66
C ALA A 85 15.69 8.18 43.13
N LEU A 86 14.77 8.97 42.56
CA LEU A 86 14.53 10.36 42.98
C LEU A 86 13.99 10.43 44.41
N ASP A 87 13.01 9.59 44.76
CA ASP A 87 12.45 9.49 46.10
C ASP A 87 13.55 9.23 47.14
N ARG A 88 14.47 8.31 46.84
CA ARG A 88 15.60 8.01 47.72
C ARG A 88 16.50 9.22 48.00
N LEU A 89 16.63 10.14 47.04
CA LEU A 89 17.41 11.37 47.20
C LEU A 89 16.73 12.37 48.15
N THR A 90 15.40 12.34 48.27
CA THR A 90 14.66 13.23 49.21
C THR A 90 14.98 12.96 50.67
N HIS A 91 15.50 11.76 51.00
CA HIS A 91 15.90 11.42 52.37
C HIS A 91 17.20 12.12 52.82
N PHE A 92 17.94 12.78 51.93
CA PHE A 92 19.07 13.64 52.32
C PHE A 92 18.57 15.03 52.73
N THR A 93 19.28 15.70 53.64
CA THR A 93 18.86 16.99 54.22
C THR A 93 18.65 18.10 53.18
N TRP A 94 19.49 18.15 52.14
CA TRP A 94 19.34 19.05 50.99
C TRP A 94 18.30 18.56 49.97
N GLY A 95 18.05 17.26 49.92
CA GLY A 95 17.24 16.61 48.89
C GLY A 95 15.77 16.97 48.95
N LYS A 96 15.20 17.19 50.14
CA LYS A 96 13.78 17.52 50.32
C LYS A 96 13.34 18.78 49.56
N GLN A 97 14.20 19.78 49.47
CA GLN A 97 13.89 21.04 48.80
C GLN A 97 14.26 21.02 47.31
N ILE A 98 15.34 20.32 46.93
CA ILE A 98 15.91 20.38 45.57
C ILE A 98 15.31 19.33 44.64
N VAL A 99 15.07 18.10 45.12
CA VAL A 99 14.63 16.97 44.27
C VAL A 99 13.30 17.24 43.56
N PRO A 100 12.27 17.87 44.17
CA PRO A 100 11.05 18.20 43.45
C PRO A 100 11.30 19.10 42.23
N TRP A 101 12.11 20.14 42.39
CA TRP A 101 12.47 21.05 41.29
C TRP A 101 13.33 20.35 40.23
N LEU A 102 14.25 19.49 40.65
CA LEU A 102 15.05 18.65 39.74
C LEU A 102 14.15 17.72 38.92
N ALA A 103 13.17 17.08 39.57
CA ALA A 103 12.21 16.20 38.90
C ALA A 103 11.35 17.00 37.90
N ILE A 104 10.82 18.15 38.31
CA ILE A 104 10.07 19.06 37.42
C ILE A 104 10.93 19.45 36.21
N GLY A 105 12.18 19.86 36.43
CA GLY A 105 13.10 20.22 35.36
C GLY A 105 13.40 19.05 34.43
N LEU A 106 13.68 17.86 34.97
CA LEU A 106 14.00 16.65 34.21
C LEU A 106 12.81 16.18 33.35
N TYR A 107 11.62 16.06 33.93
CA TYR A 107 10.43 15.64 33.21
C TYR A 107 9.94 16.74 32.26
N GLY A 108 10.04 18.02 32.64
CA GLY A 108 9.73 19.15 31.77
C GLY A 108 10.64 19.20 30.53
N LEU A 109 11.95 18.99 30.71
CA LEU A 109 12.90 18.91 29.60
C LEU A 109 12.66 17.67 28.73
N THR A 110 12.35 16.53 29.35
CA THR A 110 11.98 15.30 28.63
C THR A 110 10.72 15.49 27.79
N ALA A 111 9.71 16.16 28.35
CA ALA A 111 8.49 16.51 27.64
C ALA A 111 8.78 17.46 26.47
N LEU A 112 9.60 18.50 26.68
CA LEU A 112 9.97 19.45 25.64
C LEU A 112 10.68 18.75 24.46
N PHE A 113 11.68 17.90 24.74
CA PHE A 113 12.36 17.13 23.70
C PHE A 113 11.42 16.12 23.03
N THR A 114 10.53 15.49 23.79
CA THR A 114 9.55 14.55 23.21
C THR A 114 8.56 15.27 22.30
N VAL A 115 8.10 16.48 22.65
CA VAL A 115 7.28 17.32 21.78
C VAL A 115 8.03 17.69 20.51
N ARG A 116 9.28 18.17 20.63
CA ARG A 116 10.14 18.44 19.47
C ARG A 116 10.26 17.21 18.58
N ASP A 117 10.65 16.09 19.16
CA ASP A 117 10.96 14.86 18.46
C ASP A 117 9.73 14.25 17.80
N TYR A 118 8.59 14.25 18.47
CA TYR A 118 7.35 13.70 17.92
C TYR A 118 6.76 14.60 16.84
N PHE A 119 6.50 15.88 17.15
CA PHE A 119 5.75 16.78 16.27
C PHE A 119 6.60 17.42 15.17
N PHE A 120 7.90 17.59 15.39
CA PHE A 120 8.76 18.33 14.45
C PHE A 120 9.77 17.43 13.73
N VAL A 121 10.29 16.37 14.37
CA VAL A 121 11.26 15.45 13.73
C VAL A 121 10.56 14.24 13.11
N TRP A 122 9.93 13.40 13.92
CA TRP A 122 9.30 12.15 13.50
C TRP A 122 8.13 12.39 12.54
N ALA A 123 7.16 13.23 12.92
CA ALA A 123 5.98 13.50 12.10
C ALA A 123 6.31 14.16 10.73
N ASN A 124 7.48 14.78 10.60
CA ASN A 124 7.91 15.40 9.34
C ASN A 124 8.95 14.58 8.57
N HIS A 125 9.42 13.45 9.11
CA HIS A 125 10.39 12.61 8.41
C HIS A 125 9.76 12.00 7.14
N PRO A 126 10.46 11.98 5.99
CA PRO A 126 9.90 11.52 4.72
C PRO A 126 9.33 10.09 4.75
N GLU A 127 10.01 9.15 5.43
CA GLU A 127 9.52 7.78 5.58
C GLU A 127 8.22 7.70 6.40
N VAL A 128 8.06 8.53 7.43
CA VAL A 128 6.84 8.56 8.24
C VAL A 128 5.70 9.10 7.40
N ARG A 129 5.95 10.16 6.62
CA ARG A 129 4.94 10.75 5.74
C ARG A 129 4.42 9.77 4.69
N VAL A 130 5.27 8.90 4.14
CA VAL A 130 4.85 7.79 3.26
C VAL A 130 4.01 6.76 4.02
N GLN A 131 4.49 6.30 5.18
CA GLN A 131 3.81 5.22 5.93
C GLN A 131 2.45 5.61 6.50
N TYR A 132 2.24 6.91 6.69
CA TYR A 132 0.97 7.49 7.10
C TYR A 132 0.23 8.16 5.92
N GLU A 133 0.55 7.74 4.69
CA GLU A 133 -0.26 8.02 3.48
C GLU A 133 -0.44 9.52 3.19
N THR A 134 0.54 10.36 3.53
CA THR A 134 0.39 11.83 3.43
C THR A 134 0.06 12.28 2.01
N THR A 135 0.67 11.65 1.00
CA THR A 135 0.39 11.94 -0.42
C THR A 135 -1.05 11.57 -0.77
N MET A 136 -1.53 10.41 -0.34
CA MET A 136 -2.91 9.97 -0.57
C MET A 136 -3.92 10.85 0.17
N VAL A 137 -3.65 11.21 1.44
CA VAL A 137 -4.49 12.15 2.20
C VAL A 137 -4.58 13.49 1.48
N THR A 138 -3.46 13.98 0.94
CA THR A 138 -3.41 15.26 0.20
C THR A 138 -4.22 15.18 -1.11
N ALA A 139 -4.08 14.08 -1.87
CA ALA A 139 -4.88 13.81 -3.07
C ALA A 139 -6.39 13.76 -2.75
N LEU A 140 -6.77 13.09 -1.67
CA LEU A 140 -8.17 12.93 -1.28
C LEU A 140 -8.77 14.22 -0.70
N GLN A 141 -7.98 15.04 0.01
CA GLN A 141 -8.40 16.38 0.41
C GLN A 141 -8.64 17.28 -0.81
N PHE A 142 -7.85 17.14 -1.87
CA PHE A 142 -8.12 17.83 -3.14
C PHE A 142 -9.48 17.42 -3.71
N VAL A 143 -9.78 16.10 -3.72
CA VAL A 143 -11.10 15.59 -4.15
C VAL A 143 -12.22 16.10 -3.25
N ALA A 144 -12.08 16.07 -1.92
CA ALA A 144 -13.10 16.56 -0.99
C ALA A 144 -13.44 18.05 -1.24
N ASN A 145 -12.44 18.87 -1.56
CA ASN A 145 -12.63 20.28 -1.85
C ASN A 145 -13.20 20.54 -3.27
N GLN A 146 -13.09 19.58 -4.18
CA GLN A 146 -13.56 19.66 -5.56
C GLN A 146 -14.19 18.30 -5.96
N PRO A 147 -15.41 17.99 -5.47
CA PRO A 147 -15.97 16.63 -5.58
C PRO A 147 -16.28 16.20 -7.01
N GLU A 148 -16.49 17.17 -7.91
CA GLU A 148 -16.62 16.95 -9.35
C GLU A 148 -15.30 17.27 -10.08
N PRO A 149 -15.00 16.61 -11.21
CA PRO A 149 -15.74 15.50 -11.82
C PRO A 149 -15.44 14.14 -11.16
N THR A 150 -16.13 13.09 -11.61
CA THR A 150 -15.85 11.70 -11.21
C THR A 150 -14.34 11.40 -11.31
N THR A 151 -13.77 10.86 -10.24
CA THR A 151 -12.32 10.79 -10.06
C THR A 151 -11.82 9.34 -10.00
N ALA A 152 -10.75 9.06 -10.74
CA ALA A 152 -9.93 7.87 -10.57
C ALA A 152 -8.56 8.23 -9.96
N VAL A 153 -8.12 7.45 -8.98
CA VAL A 153 -6.91 7.70 -8.20
C VAL A 153 -5.96 6.52 -8.34
N SER A 154 -4.74 6.81 -8.78
CA SER A 154 -3.66 5.85 -8.84
C SER A 154 -3.00 5.67 -7.46
N THR A 155 -2.65 4.44 -7.09
CA THR A 155 -1.95 4.10 -5.85
C THR A 155 -1.24 2.75 -5.97
N ILE A 156 -0.18 2.56 -5.18
CA ILE A 156 0.52 1.27 -5.08
C ILE A 156 -0.31 0.19 -4.37
N THR A 157 -1.41 0.57 -3.72
CA THR A 157 -2.31 -0.36 -3.00
C THR A 157 -3.79 -0.07 -3.30
N PRO A 158 -4.24 -0.30 -4.54
CA PRO A 158 -5.59 0.09 -4.97
C PRO A 158 -6.69 -0.82 -4.40
N ALA A 159 -6.32 -1.88 -3.66
CA ALA A 159 -7.24 -2.81 -3.05
C ALA A 159 -7.98 -2.20 -1.84
N PRO A 160 -9.21 -2.64 -1.52
CA PRO A 160 -10.10 -1.96 -0.56
C PRO A 160 -9.54 -1.69 0.85
N PHE A 161 -8.55 -2.47 1.31
CA PHE A 161 -8.07 -2.46 2.69
C PHE A 161 -6.88 -1.52 2.98
N HIS A 162 -6.43 -0.75 1.98
CA HIS A 162 -5.31 0.20 2.11
C HIS A 162 -5.73 1.63 1.74
N SER A 163 -5.23 2.20 0.63
CA SER A 163 -5.56 3.59 0.23
C SER A 163 -7.08 3.87 0.13
N PRO A 164 -7.92 2.95 -0.41
CA PRO A 164 -9.38 3.14 -0.40
C PRO A 164 -9.99 3.21 1.01
N ALA A 165 -9.39 2.57 2.02
CA ALA A 165 -9.85 2.67 3.40
C ALA A 165 -9.57 4.06 3.98
N ILE A 166 -8.47 4.71 3.59
CA ILE A 166 -8.14 6.09 4.00
C ILE A 166 -9.19 7.08 3.50
N ALA A 167 -9.72 6.90 2.28
CA ALA A 167 -10.78 7.75 1.75
C ALA A 167 -12.05 7.76 2.61
N ARG A 168 -12.35 6.69 3.34
CA ARG A 168 -13.48 6.61 4.27
C ARG A 168 -13.26 7.39 5.57
N LEU A 169 -12.01 7.78 5.86
CA LEU A 169 -11.64 8.52 7.07
C LEU A 169 -11.63 10.04 6.83
N ILE A 170 -11.73 10.48 5.57
CA ILE A 170 -11.69 11.89 5.18
C ILE A 170 -13.13 12.35 4.90
N PRO A 171 -13.64 13.37 5.61
CA PRO A 171 -14.96 13.93 5.34
C PRO A 171 -15.11 14.39 3.89
N ASP A 172 -16.34 14.35 3.38
CA ASP A 172 -16.76 14.91 2.09
C ASP A 172 -16.12 14.27 0.84
N VAL A 173 -15.34 13.19 0.99
CA VAL A 173 -14.86 12.39 -0.14
C VAL A 173 -16.00 11.48 -0.66
N PRO A 174 -16.34 11.51 -1.95
CA PRO A 174 -17.36 10.64 -2.55
C PRO A 174 -16.81 9.22 -2.76
N VAL A 175 -16.63 8.47 -1.66
CA VAL A 175 -15.92 7.18 -1.65
C VAL A 175 -16.44 6.13 -2.61
N ASN A 176 -17.74 6.16 -2.94
CA ASN A 176 -18.37 5.20 -3.85
C ASN A 176 -18.16 5.56 -5.33
N ASP A 177 -17.84 6.81 -5.62
CA ASP A 177 -17.63 7.32 -6.98
C ASP A 177 -16.15 7.33 -7.36
N LEU A 178 -15.26 7.11 -6.39
CA LEU A 178 -13.83 6.92 -6.65
C LEU A 178 -13.56 5.60 -7.37
N ARG A 179 -12.64 5.65 -8.33
CA ARG A 179 -12.05 4.49 -8.97
C ARG A 179 -10.58 4.37 -8.59
N TRP A 180 -10.15 3.15 -8.28
CA TRP A 180 -8.80 2.90 -7.76
C TRP A 180 -8.05 2.02 -8.73
N PHE A 181 -6.83 2.42 -9.05
CA PHE A 181 -5.96 1.69 -9.97
C PHE A 181 -4.48 1.93 -9.63
N ASP A 182 -3.56 1.24 -10.31
CA ASP A 182 -2.13 1.55 -10.31
C ASP A 182 -1.69 1.90 -11.73
N ALA A 183 -1.32 3.15 -11.96
CA ALA A 183 -0.94 3.70 -13.26
C ALA A 183 0.30 3.03 -13.88
N ARG A 184 1.07 2.27 -13.09
CA ARG A 184 2.22 1.49 -13.57
C ARG A 184 1.81 0.24 -14.34
N ALA A 185 0.53 -0.16 -14.27
CA ALA A 185 0.04 -1.36 -14.94
C ALA A 185 -1.42 -1.28 -15.40
N SER A 186 -2.15 -0.20 -15.12
CA SER A 186 -3.52 -0.04 -15.59
C SER A 186 -3.95 1.42 -15.67
N LEU A 187 -5.03 1.69 -16.39
CA LEU A 187 -5.85 2.88 -16.27
C LEU A 187 -7.29 2.45 -16.07
N LEU A 188 -7.99 3.08 -15.13
CA LEU A 188 -9.42 2.88 -14.92
C LEU A 188 -10.13 4.20 -15.19
N ILE A 189 -10.88 4.26 -16.28
CA ILE A 189 -11.60 5.45 -16.74
C ILE A 189 -13.07 5.32 -16.32
N PRO A 190 -13.55 6.12 -15.35
CA PRO A 190 -14.94 6.08 -14.95
C PRO A 190 -15.88 6.45 -16.11
N ARG A 191 -17.10 5.90 -16.11
CA ARG A 191 -18.12 6.32 -17.08
C ARG A 191 -18.69 7.71 -16.77
N ALA A 192 -18.02 8.76 -17.21
CA ALA A 192 -18.47 10.14 -17.09
C ALA A 192 -17.92 10.97 -18.28
N PRO A 193 -18.62 12.02 -18.76
CA PRO A 193 -18.18 12.79 -19.91
C PRO A 193 -16.82 13.47 -19.70
N ILE A 194 -16.55 13.88 -18.47
CA ILE A 194 -15.24 14.39 -18.02
C ILE A 194 -14.84 13.55 -16.81
N VAL A 195 -13.59 13.09 -16.79
CA VAL A 195 -13.02 12.35 -15.66
C VAL A 195 -11.77 13.04 -15.14
N ARG A 196 -11.55 12.98 -13.83
CA ARG A 196 -10.28 13.38 -13.21
C ARG A 196 -9.41 12.15 -12.96
N LEU A 197 -8.15 12.21 -13.38
CA LEU A 197 -7.13 11.22 -13.06
C LEU A 197 -6.11 11.83 -12.10
N ILE A 198 -5.95 11.23 -10.93
CA ILE A 198 -4.93 11.63 -9.95
C ILE A 198 -3.80 10.61 -9.95
N ILE A 199 -2.59 11.06 -10.27
CA ILE A 199 -1.40 10.22 -10.41
C ILE A 199 -0.32 10.72 -9.43
N PRO A 200 -0.11 10.04 -8.28
CA PRO A 200 1.01 10.28 -7.38
C PRO A 200 2.38 9.89 -7.97
N GLY A 201 3.45 10.46 -7.42
CA GLY A 201 4.83 10.23 -7.82
C GLY A 201 5.31 8.78 -7.70
N PHE A 202 4.78 8.02 -6.75
CA PHE A 202 5.09 6.59 -6.57
C PHE A 202 4.41 5.66 -7.57
N THR A 203 3.39 6.14 -8.25
CA THR A 203 2.74 5.41 -9.35
C THR A 203 2.84 6.23 -10.63
N PRO A 204 4.05 6.47 -11.15
CA PRO A 204 4.17 7.14 -12.44
C PRO A 204 3.50 6.26 -13.49
N ILE A 205 2.88 6.89 -14.48
CA ILE A 205 2.24 6.13 -15.56
C ILE A 205 3.28 5.29 -16.32
N ALA A 206 2.92 4.04 -16.64
CA ALA A 206 3.76 3.18 -17.46
C ALA A 206 4.02 3.81 -18.83
N PRO A 207 5.24 3.68 -19.39
CA PRO A 207 5.56 4.20 -20.72
C PRO A 207 4.58 3.76 -21.82
N GLU A 208 4.08 2.53 -21.72
CA GLU A 208 3.14 1.90 -22.65
C GLU A 208 1.72 2.47 -22.54
N LEU A 209 1.35 3.00 -21.36
CA LEU A 209 0.02 3.58 -21.10
C LEU A 209 -0.02 5.10 -21.34
N ARG A 210 1.14 5.74 -21.48
CA ARG A 210 1.28 7.18 -21.71
C ARG A 210 0.48 7.72 -22.90
N PRO A 211 0.38 7.04 -24.07
CA PRO A 211 -0.45 7.53 -25.19
C PRO A 211 -1.92 7.74 -24.82
N TYR A 212 -2.44 6.98 -23.84
CA TYR A 212 -3.81 7.17 -23.37
C TYR A 212 -3.93 8.38 -22.45
N LEU A 213 -2.92 8.67 -21.62
CA LEU A 213 -2.91 9.86 -20.78
C LEU A 213 -2.69 11.16 -21.58
N GLU A 214 -2.07 11.10 -22.76
CA GLU A 214 -1.91 12.26 -23.65
C GLU A 214 -3.25 12.85 -24.13
N MET A 215 -4.35 12.08 -24.05
CA MET A 215 -5.71 12.58 -24.28
C MET A 215 -6.24 13.43 -23.11
N ALA A 216 -5.54 13.45 -21.98
CA ALA A 216 -5.90 14.22 -20.80
C ALA A 216 -5.07 15.50 -20.71
N THR A 217 -5.68 16.57 -20.20
CA THR A 217 -5.00 17.84 -19.91
C THR A 217 -4.53 17.84 -18.47
N LEU A 218 -3.24 18.12 -18.24
CA LEU A 218 -2.72 18.36 -16.89
C LEU A 218 -3.29 19.68 -16.35
N THR A 219 -4.15 19.61 -15.34
CA THR A 219 -4.78 20.80 -14.76
C THR A 219 -4.04 21.31 -13.52
N HIS A 220 -3.49 20.40 -12.71
CA HIS A 220 -2.74 20.76 -11.51
C HIS A 220 -1.52 19.88 -11.29
N THR A 221 -0.53 20.44 -10.61
CA THR A 221 0.60 19.70 -10.03
C THR A 221 0.73 20.13 -8.58
N ILE A 222 0.54 19.20 -7.64
CA ILE A 222 0.75 19.44 -6.22
C ILE A 222 2.20 19.05 -5.90
N PRO A 223 3.10 20.00 -5.61
CA PRO A 223 4.54 19.74 -5.55
C PRO A 223 4.96 18.85 -4.37
N MET A 224 4.14 18.77 -3.30
CA MET A 224 4.52 18.19 -2.00
C MET A 224 5.76 18.87 -1.40
N ARG A 225 6.33 18.34 -0.31
CA ARG A 225 7.54 18.93 0.27
C ARG A 225 8.80 18.58 -0.53
N PRO A 226 9.86 19.42 -0.50
CA PRO A 226 11.13 19.15 -1.16
C PRO A 226 11.88 17.88 -0.70
N ASP A 227 11.49 17.29 0.42
CA ASP A 227 12.05 16.06 0.98
C ASP A 227 11.07 14.88 0.98
N ASP A 228 9.81 15.10 0.53
CA ASP A 228 8.83 14.01 0.41
C ASP A 228 9.33 12.97 -0.61
N LEU A 229 9.14 11.69 -0.28
CA LEU A 229 9.55 10.59 -1.17
C LEU A 229 8.55 10.43 -2.33
N ASP A 230 7.25 10.54 -2.03
CA ASP A 230 6.17 10.43 -3.02
C ASP A 230 5.69 11.81 -3.45
N ARG A 231 6.18 12.25 -4.62
CA ARG A 231 5.95 13.60 -5.17
C ARG A 231 6.28 13.68 -6.68
N PRO A 232 5.78 14.70 -7.38
CA PRO A 232 4.59 15.48 -7.04
C PRO A 232 3.32 14.62 -7.23
N ILE A 233 2.14 15.21 -7.01
CA ILE A 233 0.87 14.63 -7.44
C ILE A 233 0.45 15.36 -8.72
N TRP A 234 0.27 14.62 -9.82
CA TRP A 234 -0.28 15.16 -11.06
C TRP A 234 -1.78 14.91 -11.13
N ILE A 235 -2.52 15.94 -11.55
CA ILE A 235 -3.98 15.86 -11.70
C ILE A 235 -4.31 16.22 -13.12
N TYR A 236 -4.93 15.26 -13.81
CA TYR A 236 -5.36 15.41 -15.20
C TYR A 236 -6.88 15.40 -15.27
N GLU A 237 -7.41 16.07 -16.29
CA GLU A 237 -8.81 15.96 -16.68
C GLU A 237 -8.91 15.51 -18.14
N MET A 238 -9.84 14.61 -18.42
CA MET A 238 -10.00 13.98 -19.73
C MET A 238 -11.46 14.02 -20.16
N ASP A 239 -11.71 14.45 -21.40
CA ASP A 239 -12.98 14.24 -22.09
C ASP A 239 -13.01 12.80 -22.63
N THR A 240 -13.90 11.98 -22.08
CA THR A 240 -13.93 10.55 -22.40
C THR A 240 -14.44 10.26 -23.80
N ASN A 241 -15.29 11.12 -24.39
CA ASN A 241 -15.84 10.89 -25.73
C ASN A 241 -14.77 11.12 -26.80
N ALA A 242 -13.98 12.18 -26.64
CA ALA A 242 -12.84 12.45 -27.52
C ALA A 242 -11.78 11.34 -27.41
N ALA A 243 -11.48 10.92 -26.17
CA ALA A 243 -10.55 9.82 -25.91
C ALA A 243 -11.01 8.50 -26.53
N GLN A 244 -12.28 8.13 -26.36
CA GLN A 244 -12.86 6.90 -26.92
C GLN A 244 -12.69 6.80 -28.43
N THR A 245 -13.02 7.89 -29.12
CA THR A 245 -12.99 7.95 -30.58
C THR A 245 -11.56 7.73 -31.08
N ALA A 246 -10.57 8.33 -30.41
CA ALA A 246 -9.16 8.18 -30.79
C ALA A 246 -8.60 6.77 -30.49
N TRP A 247 -9.08 6.10 -29.45
CA TRP A 247 -8.51 4.82 -29.02
C TRP A 247 -9.06 3.64 -29.81
N LEU A 248 -10.37 3.61 -30.09
CA LEU A 248 -11.03 2.47 -30.72
C LEU A 248 -10.47 2.13 -32.12
N ASP A 249 -9.98 3.12 -32.85
CA ASP A 249 -9.45 2.93 -34.21
C ASP A 249 -8.15 2.09 -34.26
N ASN A 250 -7.46 1.94 -33.12
CA ASN A 250 -6.16 1.26 -33.05
C ASN A 250 -6.23 -0.15 -32.43
N PHE A 251 -7.42 -0.64 -32.09
CA PHE A 251 -7.55 -1.92 -31.41
C PHE A 251 -7.49 -3.09 -32.38
N LEU A 252 -6.67 -4.07 -32.02
CA LEU A 252 -6.69 -5.39 -32.62
C LEU A 252 -7.88 -6.18 -32.06
N TRP A 253 -8.44 -7.02 -32.93
CA TRP A 253 -9.54 -7.91 -32.59
C TRP A 253 -9.13 -9.37 -32.84
N PRO A 254 -9.48 -10.32 -31.94
CA PRO A 254 -9.18 -11.74 -32.12
C PRO A 254 -9.78 -12.34 -33.39
N ASP A 255 -8.97 -13.10 -34.13
CA ASP A 255 -9.42 -13.80 -35.33
C ASP A 255 -10.52 -14.84 -35.00
N GLY A 256 -11.58 -14.86 -35.81
CA GLY A 256 -12.66 -15.84 -35.70
C GLY A 256 -13.62 -15.62 -34.52
N LEU A 257 -13.43 -14.58 -33.70
CA LEU A 257 -14.32 -14.25 -32.60
C LEU A 257 -15.32 -13.17 -33.03
N SER A 258 -16.62 -13.42 -32.89
CA SER A 258 -17.64 -12.41 -33.23
C SER A 258 -17.93 -11.50 -32.04
N ALA A 259 -17.82 -10.19 -32.23
CA ALA A 259 -18.29 -9.21 -31.27
C ALA A 259 -19.82 -9.28 -31.11
N PRO A 260 -20.38 -8.81 -29.98
CA PRO A 260 -19.70 -8.53 -28.70
C PRO A 260 -19.20 -9.80 -27.97
N VAL A 261 -18.14 -9.65 -27.17
CA VAL A 261 -17.52 -10.73 -26.39
C VAL A 261 -17.58 -10.39 -24.90
N TRP A 262 -18.10 -11.30 -24.08
CA TRP A 262 -18.20 -11.14 -22.64
C TRP A 262 -17.44 -12.22 -21.89
N ILE A 263 -16.94 -11.85 -20.70
CA ILE A 263 -16.41 -12.78 -19.72
C ILE A 263 -17.30 -12.75 -18.48
N GLY A 264 -18.02 -13.85 -18.25
CA GLY A 264 -19.14 -13.89 -17.31
C GLY A 264 -20.17 -12.81 -17.60
N ASP A 265 -20.71 -12.23 -16.53
CA ASP A 265 -21.63 -11.07 -16.59
C ASP A 265 -20.91 -9.75 -16.25
N ASN A 266 -19.58 -9.76 -16.16
CA ASN A 266 -18.81 -8.73 -15.47
C ASN A 266 -18.06 -7.80 -16.40
N LEU A 267 -17.48 -8.32 -17.49
CA LEU A 267 -16.68 -7.56 -18.44
C LEU A 267 -17.11 -7.85 -19.88
N GLN A 268 -17.12 -6.83 -20.70
CA GLN A 268 -17.12 -6.93 -22.16
C GLN A 268 -15.71 -6.64 -22.68
N PHE A 269 -15.18 -7.53 -23.51
CA PHE A 269 -13.91 -7.32 -24.19
C PHE A 269 -14.09 -6.34 -25.36
N LEU A 270 -13.24 -5.31 -25.42
CA LEU A 270 -13.28 -4.27 -26.46
C LEU A 270 -12.18 -4.42 -27.50
N GLY A 271 -11.08 -5.09 -27.15
CA GLY A 271 -9.94 -5.26 -28.04
C GLY A 271 -8.62 -5.22 -27.27
N TYR A 272 -7.52 -5.21 -28.01
CA TYR A 272 -6.19 -5.15 -27.43
C TYR A 272 -5.19 -4.41 -28.32
N VAL A 273 -4.07 -3.99 -27.74
CA VAL A 273 -2.90 -3.48 -28.45
C VAL A 273 -1.72 -4.34 -28.06
N LEU A 274 -0.87 -4.68 -29.02
CA LEU A 274 0.29 -5.52 -28.83
C LEU A 274 1.52 -4.83 -29.42
N SER A 275 2.63 -4.81 -28.68
CA SER A 275 3.86 -4.16 -29.14
C SER A 275 4.43 -4.85 -30.38
N GLU A 276 4.52 -6.18 -30.37
CA GLU A 276 5.12 -6.98 -31.43
C GLU A 276 4.49 -8.38 -31.51
N THR A 277 4.41 -8.94 -32.72
CA THR A 277 3.96 -10.33 -32.95
C THR A 277 5.11 -11.30 -33.23
N ALA A 278 6.30 -10.79 -33.57
CA ALA A 278 7.50 -11.58 -33.80
C ALA A 278 8.56 -11.18 -32.76
N VAL A 279 9.01 -12.13 -31.94
CA VAL A 279 9.88 -11.88 -30.79
C VAL A 279 11.04 -12.88 -30.72
N ARG A 280 12.02 -12.62 -29.87
CA ARG A 280 13.13 -13.53 -29.55
C ARG A 280 13.06 -14.01 -28.11
N PRO A 281 13.71 -15.13 -27.78
CA PRO A 281 13.88 -15.54 -26.39
C PRO A 281 14.56 -14.45 -25.55
N GLY A 282 13.99 -14.13 -24.39
CA GLY A 282 14.45 -13.04 -23.51
C GLY A 282 13.76 -11.70 -23.74
N ASP A 283 13.05 -11.50 -24.85
CA ASP A 283 12.30 -10.27 -25.11
C ASP A 283 11.13 -10.12 -24.14
N THR A 284 10.65 -8.89 -23.96
CA THR A 284 9.43 -8.60 -23.19
C THR A 284 8.39 -7.99 -24.11
N VAL A 285 7.21 -8.61 -24.16
CA VAL A 285 6.07 -8.18 -24.96
C VAL A 285 5.12 -7.38 -24.09
N ALA A 286 4.75 -6.19 -24.55
CA ALA A 286 3.69 -5.40 -23.94
C ALA A 286 2.35 -5.69 -24.64
N LEU A 287 1.39 -6.19 -23.87
CA LEU A 287 0.00 -6.35 -24.26
C LEU A 287 -0.86 -5.41 -23.42
N ILE A 288 -1.70 -4.62 -24.05
CA ILE A 288 -2.71 -3.80 -23.38
C ILE A 288 -4.08 -4.33 -23.76
N THR A 289 -4.85 -4.77 -22.78
CA THR A 289 -6.23 -5.26 -22.97
C THR A 289 -7.24 -4.22 -22.53
N TRP A 290 -8.32 -4.10 -23.30
CA TRP A 290 -9.40 -3.14 -23.07
C TRP A 290 -10.71 -3.83 -22.76
N TRP A 291 -11.34 -3.38 -21.69
CA TRP A 291 -12.58 -3.95 -21.17
C TRP A 291 -13.56 -2.86 -20.79
N GLN A 292 -14.83 -3.08 -21.10
CA GLN A 292 -15.92 -2.34 -20.50
C GLN A 292 -16.48 -3.14 -19.32
N VAL A 293 -16.56 -2.50 -18.16
CA VAL A 293 -17.18 -3.08 -16.97
C VAL A 293 -18.69 -3.13 -17.16
N GLU A 294 -19.29 -4.28 -16.89
CA GLU A 294 -20.74 -4.42 -16.76
C GLU A 294 -21.19 -4.56 -15.30
N ARG A 295 -20.38 -5.24 -14.46
CA ARG A 295 -20.66 -5.43 -13.03
C ARG A 295 -19.37 -5.50 -12.19
N PRO A 296 -19.41 -5.06 -10.91
CA PRO A 296 -18.31 -5.29 -9.97
C PRO A 296 -17.93 -6.77 -9.89
N LEU A 297 -16.62 -7.04 -9.77
CA LEU A 297 -16.07 -8.37 -9.57
C LEU A 297 -14.92 -8.31 -8.56
N PRO A 298 -15.20 -8.42 -7.25
CA PRO A 298 -14.16 -8.42 -6.24
C PRO A 298 -13.24 -9.63 -6.40
N ASN A 299 -11.95 -9.44 -6.08
CA ASN A 299 -10.91 -10.48 -6.17
C ASN A 299 -10.72 -11.06 -7.58
N ALA A 300 -11.13 -10.32 -8.61
CA ALA A 300 -10.84 -10.66 -9.99
C ALA A 300 -9.33 -10.69 -10.24
N VAL A 301 -8.89 -11.65 -11.03
CA VAL A 301 -7.53 -11.74 -11.55
C VAL A 301 -7.63 -11.93 -13.05
N LEU A 302 -7.01 -11.01 -13.78
CA LEU A 302 -6.91 -11.09 -15.22
C LEU A 302 -5.62 -11.80 -15.57
N PHE A 303 -5.74 -12.91 -16.27
CA PHE A 303 -4.58 -13.68 -16.70
C PHE A 303 -4.29 -13.43 -18.16
N THR A 304 -3.02 -13.40 -18.50
CA THR A 304 -2.53 -13.41 -19.87
C THR A 304 -1.42 -14.43 -19.97
N HIS A 305 -1.63 -15.47 -20.78
CA HIS A 305 -0.72 -16.60 -20.91
C HIS A 305 -0.22 -16.74 -22.34
N LEU A 306 1.08 -16.95 -22.50
CA LEU A 306 1.66 -17.45 -23.73
C LEU A 306 1.76 -18.97 -23.62
N LEU A 307 1.02 -19.71 -24.43
CA LEU A 307 0.89 -21.16 -24.29
C LEU A 307 1.90 -21.93 -25.14
N ALA A 308 2.54 -22.93 -24.57
CA ALA A 308 3.29 -23.95 -25.30
C ALA A 308 2.35 -24.95 -25.98
N GLN A 309 2.88 -25.78 -26.89
CA GLN A 309 2.09 -26.78 -27.64
C GLN A 309 1.35 -27.80 -26.73
N ASN A 310 1.84 -28.03 -25.52
CA ASN A 310 1.20 -28.90 -24.51
C ASN A 310 0.10 -28.19 -23.71
N GLY A 311 -0.24 -26.95 -24.03
CA GLY A 311 -1.25 -26.13 -23.35
C GLY A 311 -0.80 -25.52 -22.02
N ARG A 312 0.45 -25.71 -21.60
CA ARG A 312 0.99 -25.07 -20.39
C ARG A 312 1.50 -23.66 -20.69
N PRO A 313 1.40 -22.72 -19.74
CA PRO A 313 1.97 -21.39 -19.92
C PRO A 313 3.50 -21.47 -19.97
N LEU A 314 4.06 -20.95 -21.07
CA LEU A 314 5.48 -20.69 -21.26
C LEU A 314 5.87 -19.39 -20.54
N ALA A 315 5.03 -18.36 -20.68
CA ALA A 315 5.10 -17.10 -19.94
C ALA A 315 3.69 -16.74 -19.50
N GLN A 316 3.55 -16.08 -18.35
CA GLN A 316 2.26 -15.67 -17.82
C GLN A 316 2.36 -14.42 -16.96
N THR A 317 1.26 -13.67 -16.93
CA THR A 317 1.01 -12.61 -15.95
C THR A 317 -0.42 -12.75 -15.47
N ASP A 318 -0.59 -12.91 -14.16
CA ASP A 318 -1.88 -13.08 -13.50
C ASP A 318 -2.02 -11.95 -12.48
N ARG A 319 -2.67 -10.87 -12.89
CA ARG A 319 -2.78 -9.65 -12.09
C ARG A 319 -3.99 -8.82 -12.46
N LEU A 320 -4.37 -7.93 -11.54
CA LEU A 320 -5.36 -6.89 -11.81
C LEU A 320 -4.99 -5.67 -10.98
N ASP A 321 -4.60 -4.60 -11.66
CA ASP A 321 -4.08 -3.39 -11.00
C ASP A 321 -5.16 -2.32 -10.80
N ALA A 322 -6.41 -2.68 -11.09
CA ALA A 322 -7.61 -1.89 -10.86
C ALA A 322 -8.68 -2.78 -10.21
N PRO A 323 -8.71 -2.92 -8.87
CA PRO A 323 -9.50 -3.93 -8.18
C PRO A 323 -11.01 -3.81 -8.42
N GLY A 324 -11.65 -4.94 -8.75
CA GLY A 324 -13.03 -4.95 -9.24
C GLY A 324 -14.14 -4.75 -8.23
N ALA A 325 -13.83 -4.49 -6.96
CA ALA A 325 -14.84 -4.30 -5.91
C ALA A 325 -15.65 -3.01 -6.08
N LEU A 326 -15.04 -1.95 -6.63
CA LEU A 326 -15.65 -0.62 -6.81
C LEU A 326 -15.89 -0.25 -8.27
N TRP A 327 -15.76 -1.21 -9.19
CA TRP A 327 -16.12 -0.99 -10.58
C TRP A 327 -17.60 -0.67 -10.72
N GLN A 328 -17.95 0.23 -11.63
CA GLN A 328 -19.32 0.53 -12.01
C GLN A 328 -19.53 0.28 -13.49
N ARG A 329 -20.79 0.07 -13.86
CA ARG A 329 -21.18 -0.25 -15.23
C ARG A 329 -20.79 0.88 -16.20
N GLY A 330 -20.06 0.49 -17.23
CA GLY A 330 -19.56 1.32 -18.31
C GLY A 330 -18.19 1.93 -18.06
N ASP A 331 -17.57 1.70 -16.90
CA ASP A 331 -16.15 2.07 -16.72
C ASP A 331 -15.29 1.31 -17.73
N TRP A 332 -14.20 1.94 -18.20
CA TRP A 332 -13.19 1.25 -18.99
C TRP A 332 -11.99 0.87 -18.14
N LEU A 333 -11.67 -0.42 -18.21
CA LEU A 333 -10.45 -0.99 -17.66
C LEU A 333 -9.46 -1.20 -18.80
N ILE A 334 -8.32 -0.52 -18.68
CA ILE A 334 -7.19 -0.62 -19.59
C ILE A 334 -6.07 -1.28 -18.78
N GLN A 335 -5.75 -2.53 -19.08
CA GLN A 335 -4.77 -3.30 -18.29
C GLN A 335 -3.55 -3.60 -19.14
N LEU A 336 -2.37 -3.21 -18.65
CA LEU A 336 -1.06 -3.55 -19.21
C LEU A 336 -0.60 -4.90 -18.65
N HIS A 337 -0.05 -5.70 -19.56
CA HIS A 337 0.55 -7.01 -19.33
C HIS A 337 1.93 -7.00 -19.95
N LEU A 338 2.97 -7.23 -19.12
CA LEU A 338 4.34 -7.38 -19.59
C LEU A 338 4.72 -8.86 -19.49
N LEU A 339 4.97 -9.49 -20.63
CA LEU A 339 5.30 -10.92 -20.74
C LEU A 339 6.73 -11.08 -21.20
N THR A 340 7.61 -11.52 -20.30
CA THR A 340 8.99 -11.87 -20.65
C THR A 340 9.05 -13.29 -21.20
N ILE A 341 9.54 -13.44 -22.43
CA ILE A 341 9.72 -14.73 -23.10
C ILE A 341 10.92 -15.44 -22.47
N PRO A 342 10.80 -16.69 -21.98
CA PRO A 342 11.93 -17.41 -21.42
C PRO A 342 13.09 -17.54 -22.43
N ALA A 343 14.33 -17.37 -21.95
CA ALA A 343 15.52 -17.34 -22.80
C ALA A 343 15.80 -18.67 -23.55
N ASN A 344 15.18 -19.78 -23.13
CA ASN A 344 15.30 -21.09 -23.74
C ASN A 344 14.08 -21.48 -24.60
N THR A 345 13.22 -20.53 -24.94
CA THR A 345 12.03 -20.77 -25.76
C THR A 345 12.44 -21.16 -27.18
N PRO A 346 12.05 -22.35 -27.68
CA PRO A 346 12.33 -22.73 -29.06
C PRO A 346 11.62 -21.83 -30.06
N ALA A 347 12.21 -21.65 -31.24
CA ALA A 347 11.52 -20.98 -32.34
C ALA A 347 10.21 -21.71 -32.68
N GLY A 348 9.15 -20.95 -32.96
CA GLY A 348 7.83 -21.52 -33.19
C GLY A 348 6.70 -20.51 -33.01
N GLN A 349 5.48 -21.01 -33.08
CA GLN A 349 4.26 -20.23 -32.93
C GLN A 349 3.57 -20.59 -31.61
N TYR A 350 3.24 -19.57 -30.83
CA TYR A 350 2.73 -19.71 -29.47
C TYR A 350 1.45 -18.88 -29.30
N PRO A 351 0.29 -19.49 -29.00
CA PRO A 351 -0.94 -18.76 -28.76
C PRO A 351 -0.82 -17.84 -27.56
N LEU A 352 -1.19 -16.57 -27.73
CA LEU A 352 -1.35 -15.60 -26.67
C LEU A 352 -2.82 -15.55 -26.28
N VAL A 353 -3.13 -15.89 -25.04
CA VAL A 353 -4.51 -15.97 -24.55
C VAL A 353 -4.71 -15.09 -23.33
N THR A 354 -5.95 -14.65 -23.10
CA THR A 354 -6.34 -13.95 -21.89
C THR A 354 -7.67 -14.46 -21.34
N GLY A 355 -7.93 -14.22 -20.07
CA GLY A 355 -9.22 -14.49 -19.45
C GLY A 355 -9.26 -13.98 -18.02
N LEU A 356 -10.27 -14.42 -17.29
CA LEU A 356 -10.56 -13.93 -15.95
C LEU A 356 -10.91 -15.09 -15.02
N TYR A 357 -10.46 -15.02 -13.78
CA TYR A 357 -10.95 -15.85 -12.68
C TYR A 357 -11.05 -15.00 -11.40
N THR A 358 -11.54 -15.59 -10.30
CA THR A 358 -11.55 -14.93 -8.99
C THR A 358 -10.68 -15.69 -7.99
N ASN A 359 -10.04 -14.97 -7.07
CA ASN A 359 -9.17 -15.55 -6.03
C ASN A 359 -9.49 -14.93 -4.65
N PRO A 360 -10.63 -15.29 -4.04
CA PRO A 360 -11.12 -14.60 -2.85
C PRO A 360 -10.30 -14.84 -1.58
N ASP A 361 -9.61 -15.98 -1.47
CA ASP A 361 -8.76 -16.32 -0.32
C ASP A 361 -7.28 -15.98 -0.57
N GLY A 362 -6.91 -15.59 -1.80
CA GLY A 362 -5.54 -15.34 -2.21
C GLY A 362 -4.68 -16.61 -2.32
N LEU A 363 -5.25 -17.78 -2.04
CA LEU A 363 -4.55 -19.06 -1.94
C LEU A 363 -4.94 -20.01 -3.06
N SER A 364 -6.21 -20.00 -3.46
CA SER A 364 -6.78 -20.95 -4.41
C SER A 364 -7.60 -20.24 -5.48
N PRO A 365 -7.15 -20.23 -6.74
CA PRO A 365 -7.94 -19.66 -7.83
C PRO A 365 -9.24 -20.45 -8.02
N GLN A 366 -10.35 -19.74 -8.19
CA GLN A 366 -11.60 -20.35 -8.65
C GLN A 366 -11.50 -20.73 -10.14
N PRO A 367 -12.43 -21.57 -10.66
CA PRO A 367 -12.53 -21.82 -12.09
C PRO A 367 -12.58 -20.53 -12.91
N ARG A 368 -11.97 -20.58 -14.10
CA ARG A 368 -12.01 -19.48 -15.06
C ARG A 368 -13.45 -19.17 -15.44
N LEU A 369 -13.74 -17.88 -15.64
CA LEU A 369 -15.06 -17.42 -16.00
C LEU A 369 -15.35 -17.74 -17.48
N PRO A 370 -16.61 -18.11 -17.79
CA PRO A 370 -16.99 -18.48 -19.14
C PRO A 370 -16.96 -17.28 -20.08
N ILE A 371 -16.64 -17.53 -21.34
CA ILE A 371 -16.64 -16.55 -22.41
C ILE A 371 -17.83 -16.82 -23.33
N THR A 372 -18.51 -15.74 -23.68
CA THR A 372 -19.56 -15.78 -24.71
C THR A 372 -19.24 -14.77 -25.81
N ALA A 373 -19.37 -15.21 -27.07
CA ALA A 373 -19.21 -14.36 -28.25
C ALA A 373 -20.55 -14.34 -29.01
N ASN A 374 -21.10 -13.15 -29.24
CA ASN A 374 -22.45 -12.97 -29.79
C ASN A 374 -23.49 -13.88 -29.10
N HIS A 375 -23.46 -13.89 -27.76
CA HIS A 375 -24.31 -14.68 -26.86
C HIS A 375 -24.16 -16.22 -26.96
N LYS A 376 -23.13 -16.72 -27.64
CA LYS A 376 -22.82 -18.16 -27.71
C LYS A 376 -21.58 -18.47 -26.87
N PRO A 377 -21.61 -19.52 -26.02
CA PRO A 377 -20.43 -19.95 -25.29
C PRO A 377 -19.29 -20.35 -26.22
N THR A 378 -18.07 -19.86 -25.95
CA THR A 378 -16.87 -20.16 -26.75
C THR A 378 -15.73 -20.79 -25.96
N GLY A 379 -15.80 -20.80 -24.62
CA GLY A 379 -14.78 -21.39 -23.75
C GLY A 379 -14.59 -20.58 -22.47
N ASP A 380 -13.39 -20.58 -21.92
CA ASP A 380 -12.98 -19.83 -20.73
C ASP A 380 -11.65 -19.03 -20.94
N THR A 381 -11.13 -19.04 -22.17
CA THR A 381 -10.00 -18.22 -22.65
C THR A 381 -10.30 -17.52 -23.98
N ILE A 382 -9.90 -16.25 -24.13
CA ILE A 382 -9.87 -15.52 -25.40
C ILE A 382 -8.48 -15.72 -26.01
N THR A 383 -8.38 -16.37 -27.15
CA THR A 383 -7.14 -16.40 -27.94
C THR A 383 -7.00 -15.09 -28.69
N LEU A 384 -6.05 -14.24 -28.30
CA LEU A 384 -5.87 -12.91 -28.86
C LEU A 384 -5.21 -12.97 -30.24
N THR A 385 -4.07 -13.64 -30.30
CA THR A 385 -3.26 -13.85 -31.52
C THR A 385 -2.23 -14.96 -31.27
N THR A 386 -1.32 -15.16 -32.22
CA THR A 386 -0.17 -16.06 -32.10
C THR A 386 1.13 -15.26 -32.17
N LEU A 387 2.00 -15.43 -31.17
CA LEU A 387 3.36 -14.89 -31.22
C LEU A 387 4.28 -15.85 -31.97
N THR A 388 5.10 -15.30 -32.86
CA THR A 388 6.16 -16.03 -33.54
C THR A 388 7.48 -15.79 -32.82
N VAL A 389 8.02 -16.82 -32.17
CA VAL A 389 9.37 -16.77 -31.60
C VAL A 389 10.36 -17.13 -32.69
N THR A 390 11.25 -16.18 -32.98
CA THR A 390 12.35 -16.31 -33.94
C THR A 390 13.62 -16.81 -33.25
N PRO A 391 14.56 -17.42 -33.99
CA PRO A 391 15.81 -17.96 -33.44
C PRO A 391 16.68 -16.95 -32.70
#